data_AF-A0A7R9Q9R0-F1
#
_entry.id   AF-A0A7R9Q9R0-F1
#
_cell.length_a   1.000
_cell.length_b   1.000
_cell.length_c   1.000
_cell.angle_alpha   90.00
_cell.angle_beta   90.00
_cell.angle_gamma   90.00
#
_symmetry.space_group_name_H-M   'P 1'
#
loop_
_entity.id
_entity.type
_entity.pdbx_description
1 polymer ?
#
loop_
_entity_poly.entity_id
_entity_poly.type
_entity_poly.pdbx_seq_one_letter_code
_entity_poly.pdbx_strand_id
1 'polypeptide(L)'
;MKLLDGCRKAGMTESPKVTFITVQKRHHTRFRPANIRDGTGRMKNIPAGTTVDSHVVHPTDFDFYLCSHEGIQGTSRPTHYYVLHDDYGFRADELQKLSNYMCHIYARCDKPISIPAPVQYAHLAAYRARKYIIAYNQRSVTGASTPDRSGAGRGRGRGAPVRHGPPRDESDADRRSRENQMAAQYNSKIQVKASLKNSMSFC
;
A
#
# COMPACT_ATOMS: atom_id res chain seq x y z
N MET A 1 -14.60 5.63 20.37
CA MET A 1 -14.11 4.63 19.40
C MET A 1 -15.29 3.90 18.73
N LYS A 2 -15.64 4.21 17.47
CA LYS A 2 -16.76 3.55 16.76
C LYS A 2 -16.51 2.07 16.46
N LEU A 3 -15.24 1.66 16.39
CA LEU A 3 -14.83 0.28 16.10
C LEU A 3 -15.30 -0.69 17.19
N LEU A 4 -14.98 -0.40 18.46
CA LEU A 4 -15.37 -1.24 19.61
C LEU A 4 -16.90 -1.30 19.78
N ASP A 5 -17.59 -0.20 19.48
CA ASP A 5 -19.06 -0.19 19.46
C ASP A 5 -19.63 -1.12 18.38
N GLY A 6 -18.99 -1.18 17.22
CA GLY A 6 -19.31 -2.12 16.14
C GLY A 6 -19.13 -3.58 16.57
N CYS A 7 -18.02 -3.91 17.25
CA CYS A 7 -17.78 -5.26 17.77
C CYS A 7 -18.88 -5.72 18.74
N ARG A 8 -19.29 -4.84 19.67
CA ARG A 8 -20.39 -5.14 20.60
C ARG A 8 -21.71 -5.37 19.87
N LYS A 9 -22.04 -4.53 18.88
CA LYS A 9 -23.24 -4.68 18.05
C LYS A 9 -23.24 -5.96 17.22
N ALA A 10 -22.06 -6.47 16.86
CA ALA A 10 -21.89 -7.75 16.17
C ALA A 10 -22.02 -8.97 17.10
N GLY A 11 -22.31 -8.78 18.39
CA GLY A 11 -22.49 -9.87 19.36
C GLY A 11 -21.19 -10.43 19.93
N MET A 12 -20.07 -9.71 19.81
CA MET A 12 -18.82 -10.12 20.46
C MET A 12 -18.95 -9.91 21.98
N THR A 13 -18.74 -10.99 22.74
CA THR A 13 -18.82 -10.99 24.21
C THR A 13 -17.60 -10.31 24.85
N GLU A 14 -16.42 -10.48 24.23
CA GLU A 14 -15.17 -9.86 24.67
C GLU A 14 -14.72 -8.79 23.68
N SER A 15 -14.21 -7.67 24.21
CA SER A 15 -13.64 -6.61 23.37
C SER A 15 -12.28 -7.06 22.83
N PRO A 16 -12.07 -7.12 21.51
CA PRO A 16 -10.78 -7.51 20.97
C PRO A 16 -9.73 -6.44 21.28
N LYS A 17 -8.48 -6.87 21.48
CA LYS A 17 -7.33 -5.94 21.54
C LYS A 17 -7.14 -5.28 20.16
N VAL A 18 -6.99 -3.97 20.14
CA VAL A 18 -6.85 -3.20 18.90
C VAL A 18 -5.53 -2.42 18.91
N THR A 19 -4.85 -2.43 17.77
CA THR A 19 -3.73 -1.52 17.48
C THR A 19 -4.13 -0.62 16.32
N PHE A 20 -4.12 0.69 16.53
CA PHE A 20 -4.49 1.69 15.53
C PHE A 20 -3.26 2.42 15.01
N ILE A 21 -3.01 2.28 13.71
CA ILE A 21 -1.85 2.86 13.04
C ILE A 21 -2.34 3.72 11.88
N THR A 22 -1.92 4.98 11.85
CA THR A 22 -2.11 5.83 10.66
C THR A 22 -0.99 5.60 9.67
N VAL A 23 -1.32 5.63 8.38
CA VAL A 23 -0.38 5.39 7.28
C VAL A 23 -0.40 6.58 6.34
N GLN A 24 0.63 7.41 6.38
CA GLN A 24 0.74 8.62 5.60
C GLN A 24 1.82 8.46 4.52
N LYS A 25 1.39 8.21 3.28
CA LYS A 25 2.29 8.14 2.11
C LYS A 25 2.70 9.52 1.56
N ARG A 26 1.87 10.54 1.81
CA ARG A 26 2.02 11.88 1.23
C ARG A 26 2.38 12.89 2.33
N HIS A 27 3.68 13.15 2.44
CA HIS A 27 4.28 14.17 3.32
C HIS A 27 5.55 14.75 2.65
N HIS A 28 6.22 15.67 3.32
CA HIS A 28 7.37 16.39 2.79
C HIS A 28 8.72 15.72 3.09
N THR A 29 8.82 14.88 4.12
CA THR A 29 10.05 14.15 4.51
C THR A 29 10.59 13.26 3.38
N ARG A 30 11.89 13.40 3.07
CA ARG A 30 12.64 12.56 2.12
C ARG A 30 13.92 12.09 2.79
N PHE A 31 14.43 10.95 2.32
CA PHE A 31 15.65 10.35 2.85
C PHE A 31 16.58 10.05 1.68
N ARG A 32 17.88 10.28 1.90
CA ARG A 32 18.93 9.93 0.96
C ARG A 32 20.01 9.10 1.67
N PRO A 33 20.64 8.15 0.97
CA PRO A 33 21.82 7.48 1.50
C PRO A 33 22.90 8.52 1.82
N ALA A 34 23.61 8.39 2.94
CA ALA A 34 24.75 9.29 3.22
C ALA A 34 25.87 9.08 2.20
N ASN A 35 26.12 7.81 1.83
CA ASN A 35 27.02 7.45 0.74
C ASN A 35 26.23 7.01 -0.48
N ILE A 36 26.57 7.56 -1.66
CA ILE A 36 25.91 7.20 -2.93
C ILE A 36 26.01 5.70 -3.26
N ARG A 37 27.03 5.01 -2.71
CA ARG A 37 27.25 3.56 -2.88
C ARG A 37 26.18 2.72 -2.18
N ASP A 38 25.58 3.24 -1.11
CA ASP A 38 24.50 2.58 -0.35
C ASP A 38 23.13 2.78 -1.02
N GLY A 39 23.07 3.61 -2.07
CA GLY A 39 21.88 3.88 -2.85
C GLY A 39 21.56 2.80 -3.87
N THR A 40 20.26 2.52 -4.03
CA THR A 40 19.72 1.51 -4.95
C THR A 40 19.11 2.12 -6.21
N GLY A 41 19.15 1.34 -7.30
CA GLY A 41 18.62 1.73 -8.60
C GLY A 41 19.36 2.88 -9.27
N ARG A 42 18.83 3.32 -10.43
CA ARG A 42 19.39 4.43 -11.22
C ARG A 42 19.42 5.75 -10.45
N MET A 43 18.40 5.98 -9.61
CA MET A 43 18.20 7.23 -8.88
C MET A 43 18.93 7.28 -7.54
N LYS A 44 19.65 6.20 -7.17
CA LYS A 44 20.39 6.09 -5.89
C LYS A 44 19.53 6.41 -4.67
N ASN A 45 18.29 5.90 -4.68
CA ASN A 45 17.37 6.02 -3.55
C ASN A 45 17.80 5.14 -2.39
N ILE A 46 17.31 5.43 -1.18
CA ILE A 46 17.47 4.51 -0.04
C ILE A 46 16.95 3.11 -0.37
N PRO A 47 17.59 2.03 0.11
CA PRO A 47 17.17 0.67 -0.15
C PRO A 47 15.75 0.35 0.31
N ALA A 48 15.09 -0.57 -0.39
CA ALA A 48 13.75 -1.04 -0.01
C ALA A 48 13.75 -1.70 1.39
N GLY A 49 12.80 -1.27 2.21
CA GLY A 49 12.55 -1.49 3.62
C GLY A 49 13.61 -0.93 4.57
N THR A 50 14.27 0.16 4.17
CA THR A 50 14.91 1.09 5.12
C THR A 50 13.85 1.62 6.08
N THR A 51 14.16 1.62 7.38
CA THR A 51 13.29 2.09 8.45
C THR A 51 14.02 3.17 9.25
N VAL A 52 13.31 4.24 9.61
CA VAL A 52 13.81 5.34 10.45
C VAL A 52 12.81 5.59 11.57
N ASP A 53 13.22 5.33 12.80
CA ASP A 53 12.43 5.43 14.03
C ASP A 53 13.11 6.31 15.10
N SER A 54 14.09 7.12 14.70
CA SER A 54 14.86 8.00 15.58
C SER A 54 15.17 9.34 14.90
N HIS A 55 15.45 10.36 15.72
CA HIS A 55 15.85 11.73 15.37
C HIS A 55 14.86 12.60 14.58
N VAL A 56 14.15 12.04 13.59
CA VAL A 56 13.21 12.74 12.70
C VAL A 56 11.78 12.24 12.83
N VAL A 57 11.48 11.65 13.99
CA VAL A 57 10.18 11.13 14.40
C VAL A 57 9.64 11.96 15.55
N HIS A 58 8.42 11.68 15.98
CA HIS A 58 7.81 12.36 17.12
C HIS A 58 8.63 12.12 18.41
N PRO A 59 8.78 13.13 19.29
CA PRO A 59 9.68 13.02 20.44
C PRO A 59 9.16 12.09 21.57
N THR A 60 7.85 11.81 21.62
CA THR A 60 7.23 11.02 22.70
C THR A 60 6.46 9.81 22.18
N ASP A 61 5.54 10.05 21.26
CA ASP A 61 4.69 9.02 20.67
C ASP A 61 5.48 8.12 19.72
N PHE A 62 4.95 6.92 19.49
CA PHE A 62 5.62 5.96 18.61
C PHE A 62 5.21 6.12 17.14
N ASP A 63 6.14 6.63 16.35
CA ASP A 63 6.05 6.71 14.90
C ASP A 63 7.37 6.33 14.21
N PHE A 64 7.29 5.97 12.94
CA PHE A 64 8.44 5.60 12.14
C PHE A 64 8.19 5.81 10.65
N TYR A 65 9.26 6.02 9.89
CA TYR A 65 9.24 6.00 8.43
C TYR A 65 9.71 4.65 7.91
N LEU A 66 9.04 4.13 6.89
CA LEU A 66 9.41 2.89 6.21
C LEU A 66 9.37 3.07 4.70
N CYS A 67 10.50 2.84 4.04
CA CYS A 67 10.61 2.84 2.58
C CYS A 67 10.44 1.43 2.00
N SER A 68 9.27 0.83 2.07
CA SER A 68 9.06 -0.60 1.71
C SER A 68 9.30 -0.98 0.24
N HIS A 69 9.46 -0.01 -0.66
CA HIS A 69 9.50 -0.23 -2.12
C HIS A 69 10.79 0.33 -2.73
N GLU A 70 11.14 -0.17 -3.91
CA GLU A 70 12.25 0.37 -4.71
C GLU A 70 11.82 1.64 -5.47
N GLY A 71 12.64 2.68 -5.39
CA GLY A 71 12.39 3.95 -6.08
C GLY A 71 12.80 3.91 -7.54
N ILE A 72 11.84 3.69 -8.45
CA ILE A 72 12.09 3.58 -9.90
C ILE A 72 12.51 4.94 -10.50
N GLN A 73 11.81 6.00 -10.13
CA GLN A 73 12.03 7.34 -10.67
C GLN A 73 11.84 8.43 -9.62
N GLY A 74 12.69 9.45 -9.68
CA GLY A 74 12.73 10.52 -8.71
C GLY A 74 13.18 10.04 -7.32
N THR A 75 12.92 10.86 -6.31
CA THR A 75 13.21 10.51 -4.91
C THR A 75 12.07 9.70 -4.32
N SER A 76 12.39 8.56 -3.71
CA SER A 76 11.44 7.74 -2.96
C SER A 76 10.72 8.56 -1.89
N ARG A 77 9.47 8.21 -1.63
CA ARG A 77 8.68 8.73 -0.50
C ARG A 77 8.48 7.60 0.51
N PRO A 78 9.31 7.51 1.56
CA PRO A 78 9.11 6.54 2.63
C PRO A 78 7.80 6.86 3.33
N THR A 79 6.98 5.86 3.62
CA THR A 79 5.67 6.08 4.24
C THR A 79 5.85 6.29 5.73
N HIS A 80 5.17 7.28 6.29
CA HIS A 80 5.12 7.56 7.73
C HIS A 80 4.02 6.75 8.39
N TYR A 81 4.37 6.04 9.46
CA TYR A 81 3.48 5.22 10.27
C TYR A 81 3.44 5.83 11.67
N TYR A 82 2.24 6.11 12.18
CA TYR A 82 2.07 6.67 13.52
C TYR A 82 1.10 5.80 14.30
N VAL A 83 1.54 5.28 15.44
CA VAL A 83 0.73 4.42 16.32
C VAL A 83 -0.06 5.31 17.28
N LEU A 84 -1.37 5.40 17.07
CA LEU A 84 -2.25 6.20 17.93
C LEU A 84 -2.76 5.41 19.14
N HIS A 85 -2.82 4.09 19.02
CA HIS A 85 -3.36 3.22 20.07
C HIS A 85 -2.79 1.82 19.91
N ASP A 86 -2.45 1.15 21.02
CA ASP A 86 -1.98 -0.24 21.00
C ASP A 86 -2.34 -1.00 22.29
N ASP A 87 -3.39 -1.81 22.23
CA ASP A 87 -3.77 -2.72 23.32
C ASP A 87 -2.93 -4.01 23.34
N TYR A 88 -2.29 -4.35 22.22
CA TYR A 88 -1.53 -5.59 22.10
C TYR A 88 -0.17 -5.46 22.80
N GLY A 89 0.42 -4.27 22.78
CA GLY A 89 1.72 -3.98 23.39
C GLY A 89 2.88 -4.44 22.51
N PHE A 90 2.80 -4.15 21.21
CA PHE A 90 3.85 -4.49 20.27
C PHE A 90 5.16 -3.78 20.58
N ARG A 91 6.27 -4.48 20.35
CA ARG A 91 7.58 -3.86 20.28
C ARG A 91 7.74 -3.13 18.94
N ALA A 92 8.56 -2.08 18.93
CA ALA A 92 8.83 -1.29 17.73
C ALA A 92 9.28 -2.16 16.54
N ASP A 93 10.24 -3.08 16.77
CA ASP A 93 10.73 -4.01 15.75
C ASP A 93 9.62 -4.89 15.13
N GLU A 94 8.61 -5.25 15.93
CA GLU A 94 7.52 -6.13 15.48
C GLU A 94 6.58 -5.37 14.56
N LEU A 95 6.18 -4.16 14.92
CA LEU A 95 5.32 -3.31 14.08
C LEU A 95 6.00 -2.87 12.79
N GLN A 96 7.30 -2.60 12.84
CA GLN A 96 8.09 -2.25 11.66
C GLN A 96 8.19 -3.44 10.69
N LYS A 97 8.48 -4.65 11.20
CA LYS A 97 8.50 -5.87 10.39
C LYS A 97 7.13 -6.20 9.82
N LEU A 98 6.08 -6.17 10.65
CA LEU A 98 4.70 -6.43 10.25
C LEU A 98 4.26 -5.47 9.13
N SER A 99 4.50 -4.17 9.31
CA SER A 99 4.21 -3.15 8.30
C SER A 99 4.94 -3.42 6.98
N ASN A 100 6.22 -3.80 7.05
CA ASN A 100 6.98 -4.17 5.86
C ASN A 100 6.45 -5.45 5.19
N TYR A 101 6.10 -6.49 5.95
CA TYR A 101 5.51 -7.71 5.40
C TYR A 101 4.18 -7.44 4.68
N MET A 102 3.31 -6.63 5.27
CA MET A 102 2.03 -6.28 4.66
C MET A 102 2.20 -5.56 3.31
N CYS A 103 3.34 -4.95 3.03
CA CYS A 103 3.64 -4.35 1.72
C CYS A 103 3.98 -5.38 0.63
N HIS A 104 4.31 -6.63 1.00
CA HIS A 104 4.70 -7.70 0.07
C HIS A 104 3.52 -8.58 -0.36
N ILE A 105 2.42 -8.59 0.41
CA ILE A 105 1.25 -9.46 0.16
C ILE A 105 0.23 -8.84 -0.81
N TYR A 106 0.61 -7.83 -1.60
CA TYR A 106 -0.30 -7.19 -2.54
C TYR A 106 -0.43 -8.01 -3.82
N ALA A 107 -1.62 -8.59 -4.06
CA ALA A 107 -1.84 -9.63 -5.06
C ALA A 107 -1.75 -9.17 -6.52
N ARG A 108 -1.64 -7.87 -6.81
CA ARG A 108 -1.61 -7.37 -8.20
C ARG A 108 -0.20 -7.17 -8.76
N CYS A 109 0.85 -7.32 -7.96
CA CYS A 109 2.22 -7.29 -8.44
C CYS A 109 3.15 -8.16 -7.60
N ASP A 110 4.24 -8.58 -8.20
CA ASP A 110 5.33 -9.38 -7.62
C ASP A 110 6.37 -8.52 -6.87
N LYS A 111 6.12 -7.22 -6.72
CA LYS A 111 7.02 -6.27 -6.08
C LYS A 111 6.36 -5.65 -4.86
N PRO A 112 7.13 -5.35 -3.79
CA PRO A 112 6.58 -4.67 -2.63
C PRO A 112 6.09 -3.27 -3.01
N ILE A 113 4.93 -2.91 -2.48
CA ILE A 113 4.32 -1.60 -2.69
C ILE A 113 4.70 -0.64 -1.55
N SER A 114 4.35 0.64 -1.73
CA SER A 114 4.75 1.73 -0.82
C SER A 114 3.95 1.83 0.48
N ILE A 115 2.80 1.17 0.56
CA ILE A 115 1.91 1.15 1.73
C ILE A 115 1.42 -0.28 1.94
N PRO A 116 0.91 -0.64 3.13
CA PRO A 116 0.41 -1.99 3.37
C PRO A 116 -0.71 -2.35 2.40
N ALA A 117 -0.73 -3.61 1.94
CA ALA A 117 -1.78 -4.16 1.08
C ALA A 117 -3.21 -3.83 1.56
N PRO A 118 -3.58 -3.95 2.86
CA PRO A 118 -4.93 -3.59 3.31
C PRO A 118 -5.27 -2.12 3.04
N VAL A 119 -4.32 -1.20 3.24
CA VAL A 119 -4.52 0.24 2.95
C VAL A 119 -4.68 0.47 1.45
N GLN A 120 -3.89 -0.21 0.63
CA GLN A 120 -4.00 -0.13 -0.83
C GLN A 120 -5.34 -0.70 -1.33
N TYR A 121 -5.84 -1.79 -0.74
CA TYR A 121 -7.15 -2.33 -1.08
C TYR A 121 -8.30 -1.41 -0.68
N ALA A 122 -8.23 -0.78 0.50
CA ALA A 122 -9.19 0.23 0.91
C ALA A 122 -9.24 1.41 -0.09
N HIS A 123 -8.07 1.86 -0.57
CA HIS A 123 -7.99 2.89 -1.61
C HIS A 123 -8.69 2.45 -2.91
N LEU A 124 -8.46 1.22 -3.36
CA LEU A 124 -9.07 0.68 -4.56
C LEU A 124 -10.59 0.52 -4.41
N ALA A 125 -11.07 0.09 -3.25
CA ALA A 125 -12.48 -0.01 -2.94
C ALA A 125 -13.17 1.37 -2.98
N ALA A 126 -12.59 2.36 -2.33
CA ALA A 126 -13.08 3.74 -2.35
C ALA A 126 -13.08 4.32 -3.78
N TYR A 127 -12.01 4.09 -4.54
CA TYR A 127 -11.94 4.51 -5.95
C TYR A 127 -13.04 3.86 -6.80
N ARG A 128 -13.33 2.58 -6.58
CA ARG A 128 -14.41 1.87 -7.28
C ARG A 128 -15.79 2.38 -6.87
N ALA A 129 -16.03 2.61 -5.57
CA ALA A 129 -17.29 3.20 -5.08
C ALA A 129 -17.58 4.56 -5.72
N ARG A 130 -16.55 5.42 -5.83
CA ARG A 130 -16.67 6.72 -6.53
C ARG A 130 -17.15 6.56 -7.97
N LYS A 131 -16.65 5.57 -8.72
CA LYS A 131 -17.09 5.32 -10.11
C LYS A 131 -18.56 4.93 -10.18
N TYR A 132 -19.04 4.12 -9.25
CA TYR A 132 -20.45 3.72 -9.20
C TYR A 132 -21.37 4.92 -8.93
N ILE A 133 -20.99 5.80 -7.99
CA ILE A 133 -21.76 7.02 -7.70
C ILE A 133 -21.84 7.92 -8.94
N ILE A 134 -20.72 8.12 -9.65
CA ILE A 134 -20.70 8.94 -10.87
C ILE A 134 -21.61 8.34 -11.95
N ALA A 135 -21.52 7.02 -12.19
CA ALA A 135 -22.34 6.34 -13.18
C ALA A 135 -23.84 6.39 -12.84
N TYR A 136 -24.19 6.24 -11.56
CA TYR A 136 -25.57 6.38 -11.08
C TYR A 136 -26.12 7.78 -11.35
N ASN A 137 -25.34 8.82 -11.00
CA ASN A 137 -25.75 10.21 -11.20
C ASN A 137 -25.88 10.58 -12.69
N GLN A 138 -25.04 10.02 -13.57
CA GLN A 138 -25.17 10.21 -15.01
C GLN A 138 -26.45 9.56 -15.56
N ARG A 139 -26.79 8.35 -15.07
CA ARG A 139 -28.02 7.67 -15.46
C ARG A 139 -29.26 8.46 -15.03
N SER A 140 -29.29 8.99 -13.81
CA SER A 140 -30.43 9.77 -13.30
C SER A 140 -30.66 11.08 -14.06
N VAL A 141 -29.59 11.72 -14.57
CA VAL A 141 -29.71 12.93 -15.40
C VAL A 141 -30.24 12.62 -16.81
N THR A 142 -29.87 11.47 -17.39
CA THR A 142 -30.36 11.06 -18.72
C THR A 142 -31.75 10.40 -18.73
N GLY A 143 -32.29 10.04 -17.55
CA GLY A 143 -33.61 9.42 -17.41
C GLY A 143 -34.80 10.40 -17.42
N ALA A 144 -34.54 11.71 -17.46
CA ALA A 144 -35.55 12.76 -17.46
C ALA A 144 -35.80 13.40 -18.85
N SER A 145 -35.25 12.83 -19.93
CA SER A 145 -35.48 13.29 -21.30
C SER A 145 -36.40 12.31 -22.02
N THR A 146 -37.63 12.74 -22.30
CA THR A 146 -38.56 12.10 -23.25
C THR A 146 -37.88 11.81 -24.59
N PRO A 147 -38.21 10.72 -25.29
CA PRO A 147 -37.67 10.48 -26.63
C PRO A 147 -38.39 11.43 -27.61
N ASP A 148 -37.74 12.54 -27.98
CA ASP A 148 -38.13 13.25 -29.19
C ASP A 148 -37.70 12.44 -30.41
N ARG A 149 -38.67 12.14 -31.26
CA ARG A 149 -38.55 11.33 -32.45
C ARG A 149 -38.27 12.27 -33.62
N SER A 150 -37.01 12.64 -33.86
CA SER A 150 -36.63 13.26 -35.12
C SER A 150 -35.13 13.13 -35.43
N GLY A 151 -34.83 12.88 -36.71
CA GLY A 151 -33.55 13.30 -37.32
C GLY A 151 -32.47 12.23 -37.54
N ALA A 152 -32.28 11.88 -38.82
CA ALA A 152 -31.24 11.00 -39.35
C ALA A 152 -29.81 11.58 -39.26
N GLY A 153 -28.79 10.69 -39.20
CA GLY A 153 -27.39 11.08 -39.38
C GLY A 153 -26.41 9.90 -39.41
N ARG A 154 -25.86 9.59 -40.59
CA ARG A 154 -24.85 8.55 -40.85
C ARG A 154 -23.50 8.90 -40.21
N GLY A 155 -22.74 7.93 -39.69
CA GLY A 155 -21.32 8.15 -39.36
C GLY A 155 -20.54 7.05 -38.64
N ARG A 156 -19.88 6.19 -39.43
CA ARG A 156 -18.55 5.53 -39.26
C ARG A 156 -18.23 4.73 -37.98
N GLY A 157 -17.92 3.44 -38.21
CA GLY A 157 -17.60 2.44 -37.19
C GLY A 157 -16.34 2.69 -36.36
N ARG A 158 -16.39 2.18 -35.13
CA ARG A 158 -15.25 1.99 -34.23
C ARG A 158 -15.26 0.54 -33.74
N GLY A 159 -14.10 -0.10 -33.78
CA GLY A 159 -13.89 -1.53 -33.57
C GLY A 159 -14.28 -2.05 -32.19
N ALA A 160 -14.59 -3.34 -32.16
CA ALA A 160 -14.99 -4.10 -30.97
C ALA A 160 -13.84 -4.22 -29.94
N PRO A 161 -14.15 -4.28 -28.63
CA PRO A 161 -13.12 -4.50 -27.61
C PRO A 161 -12.67 -5.97 -27.62
N VAL A 162 -11.35 -6.17 -27.56
CA VAL A 162 -10.70 -7.49 -27.42
C VAL A 162 -11.05 -8.08 -26.06
N ARG A 163 -11.66 -9.27 -26.06
CA ARG A 163 -11.93 -10.05 -24.84
C ARG A 163 -10.63 -10.72 -24.37
N HIS A 164 -10.08 -10.26 -23.24
CA HIS A 164 -9.06 -11.03 -22.54
C HIS A 164 -9.72 -12.23 -21.84
N GLY A 165 -9.21 -13.43 -22.10
CA GLY A 165 -9.65 -14.67 -21.45
C GLY A 165 -9.28 -14.70 -19.95
N PRO A 166 -9.86 -15.64 -19.19
CA PRO A 166 -9.57 -15.78 -17.76
C PRO A 166 -8.08 -16.08 -17.53
N PRO A 167 -7.50 -15.65 -16.38
CA PRO A 167 -6.13 -15.98 -16.01
C PRO A 167 -5.93 -17.51 -15.98
N ARG A 168 -4.75 -17.98 -16.39
CA ARG A 168 -4.41 -19.41 -16.32
C ARG A 168 -4.32 -19.83 -14.85
N ASP A 169 -4.94 -20.95 -14.49
CA ASP A 169 -4.83 -21.54 -13.15
C ASP A 169 -3.37 -21.94 -12.90
N GLU A 170 -2.78 -21.32 -11.88
CA GLU A 170 -1.41 -21.53 -11.45
C GLU A 170 -1.34 -22.73 -10.50
N SER A 171 -0.38 -23.63 -10.69
CA SER A 171 -0.28 -24.86 -9.89
C SER A 171 0.16 -24.55 -8.44
N ASP A 172 -0.29 -25.35 -7.47
CA ASP A 172 0.10 -25.18 -6.06
C ASP A 172 1.61 -25.31 -5.83
N ALA A 173 2.32 -26.02 -6.71
CA ALA A 173 3.77 -26.14 -6.69
C ALA A 173 4.45 -24.82 -7.09
N ASP A 174 3.93 -24.14 -8.11
CA ASP A 174 4.43 -22.82 -8.54
C ASP A 174 4.20 -21.77 -7.46
N ARG A 175 3.04 -21.83 -6.80
CA ARG A 175 2.70 -20.96 -5.67
C ARG A 175 3.66 -21.14 -4.50
N ARG A 176 3.92 -22.39 -4.09
CA ARG A 176 4.88 -22.72 -3.01
C ARG A 176 6.31 -22.35 -3.38
N SER A 177 6.70 -22.54 -4.64
CA SER A 177 8.04 -22.16 -5.13
C SER A 177 8.24 -20.64 -5.09
N ARG A 178 7.22 -19.86 -5.48
CA ARG A 178 7.23 -18.40 -5.33
C ARG A 178 7.26 -17.96 -3.88
N GLU A 179 6.48 -18.58 -3.00
CA GLU A 179 6.48 -18.30 -1.56
C GLU A 179 7.87 -18.55 -0.95
N ASN A 180 8.52 -19.66 -1.32
CA ASN A 180 9.87 -20.01 -0.86
C ASN A 180 10.95 -19.08 -1.43
N GLN A 181 10.86 -18.68 -2.70
CA GLN A 181 11.77 -17.69 -3.29
C GLN A 181 11.61 -16.31 -2.64
N MET A 182 10.36 -15.91 -2.35
CA MET A 182 10.08 -14.65 -1.68
C MET A 182 10.64 -14.66 -0.25
N ALA A 183 10.50 -15.77 0.48
CA ALA A 183 11.07 -15.95 1.82
C ALA A 183 12.62 -15.94 1.81
N ALA A 184 13.26 -16.56 0.81
CA ALA A 184 14.71 -16.57 0.68
C ALA A 184 15.28 -15.19 0.31
N GLN A 185 14.64 -14.47 -0.61
CA GLN A 185 14.98 -13.08 -0.94
C GLN A 185 14.76 -12.14 0.26
N TYR A 186 13.77 -12.45 1.09
CA TYR A 186 13.46 -11.70 2.29
C TYR A 186 14.53 -11.85 3.38
N ASN A 187 14.97 -13.09 3.65
CA ASN A 187 16.00 -13.37 4.65
C ASN A 187 17.36 -12.77 4.27
N SER A 188 17.70 -12.73 2.97
CA SER A 188 18.92 -12.05 2.51
C SER A 188 18.86 -10.53 2.62
N LYS A 189 17.68 -9.93 2.40
CA LYS A 189 17.47 -8.46 2.53
C LYS A 189 17.41 -7.98 3.99
N ILE A 190 17.03 -8.81 4.96
CA ILE A 190 17.10 -8.46 6.39
C ILE A 190 18.56 -8.30 6.84
N GLN A 191 19.44 -9.24 6.47
CA GLN A 191 20.84 -9.22 6.91
C GLN A 191 21.58 -7.96 6.45
N VAL A 192 21.28 -7.46 5.25
CA VAL A 192 21.86 -6.21 4.73
C VAL A 192 21.36 -4.96 5.47
N LYS A 193 20.10 -4.95 5.95
CA LYS A 193 19.49 -3.79 6.61
C LYS A 193 19.99 -3.53 8.03
N ALA A 194 20.36 -4.58 8.77
CA ALA A 194 20.95 -4.43 10.09
C ALA A 194 22.26 -3.61 10.04
N SER A 195 22.99 -3.67 8.93
CA SER A 195 24.26 -2.97 8.72
C SER A 195 24.11 -1.49 8.32
N LEU A 196 22.97 -1.05 7.79
CA LEU A 196 22.78 0.30 7.23
C LEU A 196 22.11 1.30 8.18
N LYS A 197 21.69 0.87 9.38
CA LYS A 197 21.11 1.75 10.40
C LYS A 197 22.07 2.87 10.87
N ASN A 198 23.39 2.73 10.63
CA ASN A 198 24.42 3.66 11.14
C ASN A 198 24.92 4.72 10.13
N SER A 199 24.39 4.82 8.91
CA SER A 199 24.96 5.69 7.85
C SER A 199 23.94 6.46 6.99
N MET A 200 22.94 7.11 7.61
CA MET A 200 21.97 7.94 6.88
C MET A 200 22.21 9.45 7.10
N SER A 201 21.97 10.25 6.04
CA SER A 201 22.06 11.71 6.07
C SER A 201 20.74 12.34 5.61
N PHE A 202 20.39 13.48 6.20
CA PHE A 202 19.16 14.21 5.94
C PHE A 202 19.36 15.19 4.76
N CYS A 203 18.33 15.35 3.93
CA CYS A 203 18.33 16.28 2.80
C CYS A 203 17.14 17.22 2.88
#